data_AF-A0ABD2GZM2-F1
#
_entry.id   AF-A0ABD2GZM2-F1
#
_cell.length_a   1.000
_cell.length_b   1.000
_cell.length_c   1.000
_cell.angle_alpha   90.00
_cell.angle_beta   90.00
_cell.angle_gamma   90.00
#
_symmetry.space_group_name_H-M   'P 1'
#
loop_
_entity.id
_entity.type
_entity.pdbx_description
1 polymer ?
#
loop_
_entity_poly.entity_id
_entity_poly.type
_entity_poly.pdbx_seq_one_letter_code
_entity_poly.pdbx_strand_id
1 'polypeptide(L)'
;MEGDVQRLNRGLETLTGTVNGLEESLRASLREDANRMLSALLSAAPGAVPAPAGASGQSTVGFVEISLGGPEAEGLDGRTVFPGLTELNGRVEELRTVLQAKTLELQELKATVTGHDGALKKMSAGIISDSTVSLEGAPQIAIENLMDGKLSEARSEILGGFEVRVKSAEGKCEEKAGDLRRQCQREQSERQEQMEDALEGSNTDLRSELRNLQTQIQGLKASGNCSSRVGGLVERVHRLETSVTGLNQSQGHLRVELGGHKDHIEGMLEGRLGYVEAKLNVTGELRHNSSERGSVFPEAGEGEEEEARMEGRLLALEGRLLTALEELGNSTSPALQEGHAVPALETEMDSIRERLEVDVDRLQRQLSSLETRCTPSSTKTPSPIQGDSAANPSEEQNVKDALDMQGDRLKRLNVTLQSVLKRLHQQAQAEGDYPVQGELTILKFNMRSVNHTLRDLQETLGTVVHQVGQANSSWQMSQASLARQIKGVVQLVGHQAAMLGASERRLTRVKGELQGMRRRLAEEVRGCRSTAMGVRKEVTEVGGRVTSVEDQCKGLSYLAEDLERIREELEKQSSGLLVQVNGTLSSHAQQLSELRGEVRNCTAQLDPTQHSSEPEPRRGDTFALN
;
A
#
# COMPACT_ATOMS: atom_id res chain seq x y z
N MET A 1 -18.79 -54.93 3.82
CA MET A 1 -19.33 -53.63 4.27
C MET A 1 -18.46 -52.97 5.33
N GLU A 2 -18.21 -53.58 6.49
CA GLU A 2 -17.37 -52.94 7.54
C GLU A 2 -15.92 -52.69 7.10
N GLY A 3 -15.32 -53.62 6.34
CA GLY A 3 -13.98 -53.44 5.76
C GLY A 3 -13.90 -52.31 4.73
N ASP A 4 -14.98 -52.07 3.97
CA ASP A 4 -15.03 -51.00 2.96
C ASP A 4 -15.19 -49.62 3.61
N VAL A 5 -15.96 -49.55 4.70
CA VAL A 5 -16.10 -48.34 5.53
C VAL A 5 -14.77 -48.00 6.22
N GLN A 6 -14.05 -48.98 6.75
CA GLN A 6 -12.72 -48.76 7.33
C GLN A 6 -11.70 -48.32 6.27
N ARG A 7 -11.79 -48.85 5.05
CA ARG A 7 -10.90 -48.45 3.93
C ARG A 7 -11.20 -47.02 3.47
N LEU A 8 -12.47 -46.64 3.42
CA LEU A 8 -12.90 -45.27 3.09
C LEU A 8 -12.50 -44.27 4.18
N ASN A 9 -12.64 -44.64 5.45
CA ASN A 9 -12.24 -43.78 6.58
C ASN A 9 -10.72 -43.54 6.59
N ARG A 10 -9.91 -44.60 6.36
CA ARG A 10 -8.45 -44.46 6.16
C ARG A 10 -8.12 -43.59 4.94
N GLY A 11 -8.88 -43.70 3.86
CA GLY A 11 -8.73 -42.85 2.68
C GLY A 11 -9.01 -41.37 2.98
N LEU A 12 -10.05 -41.10 3.77
CA LEU A 12 -10.43 -39.75 4.19
C LEU A 12 -9.41 -39.13 5.14
N GLU A 13 -8.91 -39.91 6.11
CA GLU A 13 -7.83 -39.49 7.01
C GLU A 13 -6.54 -39.18 6.25
N THR A 14 -6.18 -40.03 5.27
CA THR A 14 -5.01 -39.80 4.41
C THR A 14 -5.18 -38.54 3.57
N LEU A 15 -6.36 -38.32 2.98
CA LEU A 15 -6.64 -37.13 2.19
C LEU A 15 -6.58 -35.86 3.06
N THR A 16 -7.16 -35.90 4.26
CA THR A 16 -7.13 -34.79 5.21
C THR A 16 -5.70 -34.46 5.64
N GLY A 17 -4.86 -35.49 5.89
CA GLY A 17 -3.44 -35.33 6.16
C GLY A 17 -2.68 -34.68 4.99
N THR A 18 -2.95 -35.09 3.75
CA THR A 18 -2.30 -34.48 2.57
C THR A 18 -2.73 -33.04 2.33
N VAL A 19 -3.99 -32.69 2.58
CA VAL A 19 -4.51 -31.32 2.44
C VAL A 19 -3.89 -30.39 3.50
N ASN A 20 -3.81 -30.84 4.75
CA ASN A 20 -3.17 -30.08 5.82
C ASN A 20 -1.66 -29.92 5.56
N GLY A 21 -0.99 -30.99 5.10
CA GLY A 21 0.41 -30.92 4.69
C GLY A 21 0.66 -29.98 3.51
N LEU A 22 -0.28 -29.91 2.55
CA LEU A 22 -0.22 -28.93 1.46
C LEU A 22 -0.40 -27.50 1.98
N GLU A 23 -1.33 -27.28 2.91
CA GLU A 23 -1.59 -25.98 3.52
C GLU A 23 -0.38 -25.47 4.31
N GLU A 24 0.25 -26.35 5.09
CA GLU A 24 1.48 -26.05 5.83
C GLU A 24 2.66 -25.79 4.87
N SER A 25 2.79 -26.57 3.81
CA SER A 25 3.79 -26.35 2.76
C SER A 25 3.58 -25.02 2.03
N LEU A 26 2.32 -24.66 1.72
CA LEU A 26 1.97 -23.38 1.10
C LEU A 26 2.30 -22.21 2.03
N ARG A 27 1.99 -22.34 3.32
CA ARG A 27 2.26 -21.32 4.35
C ARG A 27 3.76 -21.15 4.58
N ALA A 28 4.52 -22.25 4.57
CA ALA A 28 5.99 -22.23 4.66
C ALA A 28 6.60 -21.58 3.41
N SER A 29 6.14 -21.94 2.21
CA SER A 29 6.57 -21.36 0.94
C SER A 29 6.27 -19.86 0.85
N LEU A 30 5.07 -19.43 1.26
CA LEU A 30 4.71 -18.01 1.33
C LEU A 30 5.58 -17.23 2.32
N ARG A 31 5.92 -17.81 3.48
CA ARG A 31 6.84 -17.19 4.44
C ARG A 31 8.27 -17.13 3.92
N GLU A 32 8.74 -18.17 3.26
CA GLU A 32 10.09 -18.21 2.67
C GLU A 32 10.20 -17.21 1.52
N ASP A 33 9.20 -17.10 0.64
CA ASP A 33 9.16 -16.10 -0.43
C ASP A 33 9.09 -14.67 0.12
N ALA A 34 8.30 -14.42 1.18
CA ALA A 34 8.26 -13.12 1.84
C ALA A 34 9.61 -12.76 2.48
N ASN A 35 10.28 -13.72 3.14
CA ASN A 35 11.62 -13.53 3.69
C ASN A 35 12.68 -13.33 2.59
N ARG A 36 12.63 -14.07 1.48
CA ARG A 36 13.53 -13.86 0.33
C ARG A 36 13.31 -12.50 -0.32
N MET A 37 12.06 -12.04 -0.42
CA MET A 37 11.72 -10.73 -0.94
C MET A 37 12.25 -9.62 -0.02
N LEU A 38 12.13 -9.78 1.29
CA LEU A 38 12.72 -8.87 2.28
C LEU A 38 14.27 -8.89 2.25
N SER A 39 14.90 -10.07 2.15
CA SER A 39 16.36 -10.19 2.02
C SER A 39 16.89 -9.61 0.72
N ALA A 40 16.14 -9.76 -0.39
CA ALA A 40 16.47 -9.16 -1.69
C ALA A 40 16.31 -7.63 -1.67
N LEU A 41 15.30 -7.11 -0.96
CA LEU A 41 15.11 -5.67 -0.76
C LEU A 41 16.18 -5.05 0.16
N LEU A 42 16.66 -5.79 1.16
CA LEU A 42 17.72 -5.34 2.06
C LEU A 42 19.13 -5.44 1.45
N SER A 43 19.32 -6.30 0.44
CA SER A 43 20.63 -6.55 -0.17
C SER A 43 20.88 -5.77 -1.47
N ALA A 44 19.89 -5.04 -1.99
CA ALA A 44 19.99 -4.31 -3.25
C ALA A 44 20.44 -2.86 -3.05
N ALA A 45 21.74 -2.65 -2.81
CA ALA A 45 22.44 -1.41 -3.17
C ALA A 45 22.97 -1.51 -4.62
N PRO A 46 23.08 -0.40 -5.38
CA PRO A 46 23.10 -0.45 -6.84
C PRO A 46 24.49 -0.83 -7.38
N GLY A 47 24.57 -1.96 -8.06
CA GLY A 47 25.79 -2.42 -8.73
C GLY A 47 25.48 -3.38 -9.87
N ALA A 48 26.03 -3.07 -11.04
CA ALA A 48 25.79 -3.72 -12.32
C ALA A 48 26.05 -5.24 -12.33
N VAL A 49 25.26 -5.97 -13.11
CA VAL A 49 25.51 -7.38 -13.43
C VAL A 49 25.72 -7.54 -14.95
N PRO A 50 26.82 -8.15 -15.40
CA PRO A 50 27.05 -8.54 -16.79
C PRO A 50 26.43 -9.92 -17.11
N ALA A 51 26.14 -10.16 -18.39
CA ALA A 51 25.63 -11.42 -18.91
C ALA A 51 26.70 -12.53 -18.97
N PRO A 52 26.33 -13.82 -18.82
CA PRO A 52 27.22 -14.93 -19.18
C PRO A 52 26.78 -15.66 -20.45
N ALA A 53 27.80 -16.19 -21.14
CA ALA A 53 27.70 -17.05 -22.31
C ALA A 53 27.76 -18.54 -21.95
N GLY A 54 27.13 -19.37 -22.78
CA GLY A 54 27.57 -20.70 -23.24
C GLY A 54 27.67 -21.87 -22.25
N ALA A 55 26.95 -22.96 -22.52
CA ALA A 55 27.52 -24.32 -22.54
C ALA A 55 26.54 -25.35 -23.13
N SER A 56 27.14 -26.26 -23.90
CA SER A 56 26.57 -27.38 -24.64
C SER A 56 26.19 -28.56 -23.73
N GLY A 57 25.21 -29.38 -24.14
CA GLY A 57 24.85 -30.63 -23.47
C GLY A 57 23.94 -31.51 -24.33
N GLN A 58 24.53 -32.53 -24.95
CA GLN A 58 23.88 -33.55 -25.78
C GLN A 58 23.05 -34.52 -24.90
N SER A 59 21.90 -34.97 -25.43
CA SER A 59 21.12 -36.07 -24.84
C SER A 59 21.00 -37.21 -25.87
N THR A 60 21.59 -38.35 -25.51
CA THR A 60 21.67 -39.59 -26.27
C THR A 60 20.45 -40.47 -25.94
N VAL A 61 19.66 -40.84 -26.96
CA VAL A 61 18.63 -41.89 -26.88
C VAL A 61 19.14 -43.09 -27.66
N GLY A 62 19.41 -44.20 -26.97
CA GLY A 62 19.83 -45.46 -27.57
C GLY A 62 18.67 -46.45 -27.64
N PHE A 63 18.17 -46.72 -28.85
CA PHE A 63 17.49 -47.97 -29.21
C PHE A 63 18.50 -48.80 -30.01
N VAL A 64 18.77 -50.04 -29.56
CA VAL A 64 19.65 -50.98 -30.24
C VAL A 64 18.78 -51.93 -31.06
N GLU A 65 18.90 -51.80 -32.38
CA GLU A 65 18.43 -52.72 -33.41
C GLU A 65 19.67 -53.46 -33.96
N ILE A 66 19.65 -54.79 -33.97
CA ILE A 66 20.76 -55.63 -34.42
C ILE A 66 20.47 -56.07 -35.86
N SER A 67 21.28 -55.59 -36.80
CA SER A 67 21.44 -56.15 -38.15
C SER A 67 22.64 -57.11 -38.15
N LEU A 68 22.45 -58.36 -38.57
CA LEU A 68 22.68 -58.89 -39.92
C LEU A 68 24.14 -59.27 -40.18
N GLY A 69 24.38 -60.55 -40.47
CA GLY A 69 25.70 -61.07 -40.83
C GLY A 69 25.66 -62.40 -41.57
N GLY A 70 25.23 -62.34 -42.85
CA GLY A 70 25.89 -62.95 -44.03
C GLY A 70 26.05 -64.48 -44.20
N PRO A 71 26.27 -64.95 -45.45
CA PRO A 71 25.61 -66.16 -45.96
C PRO A 71 26.54 -67.25 -46.55
N GLU A 72 25.92 -68.41 -46.82
CA GLU A 72 26.24 -69.46 -47.82
C GLU A 72 27.57 -70.24 -47.79
N ALA A 73 27.48 -71.58 -47.66
CA ALA A 73 28.09 -72.57 -48.58
C ALA A 73 27.72 -74.02 -48.18
N GLU A 74 27.48 -74.83 -49.19
CA GLU A 74 27.15 -76.27 -49.19
C GLU A 74 28.21 -77.18 -48.56
N GLY A 75 27.82 -78.41 -48.20
CA GLY A 75 28.75 -79.55 -48.22
C GLY A 75 28.75 -80.48 -47.00
N LEU A 76 28.11 -81.63 -47.18
CA LEU A 76 28.37 -82.98 -46.62
C LEU A 76 29.58 -83.13 -45.67
N ASP A 77 29.36 -83.66 -44.46
CA ASP A 77 29.73 -85.04 -44.04
C ASP A 77 29.94 -85.17 -42.51
N GLY A 78 29.76 -86.39 -42.04
CA GLY A 78 29.82 -86.96 -40.69
C GLY A 78 30.53 -86.25 -39.54
N ARG A 79 29.81 -86.27 -38.40
CA ARG A 79 30.34 -86.48 -37.04
C ARG A 79 31.10 -85.30 -36.43
N THR A 80 30.34 -84.33 -35.94
CA THR A 80 30.77 -83.43 -34.87
C THR A 80 29.91 -83.66 -33.63
N VAL A 81 30.53 -84.10 -32.55
CA VAL A 81 29.92 -84.19 -31.22
C VAL A 81 29.61 -82.76 -30.77
N PHE A 82 28.32 -82.44 -30.61
CA PHE A 82 27.86 -81.11 -30.19
C PHE A 82 28.32 -80.81 -28.74
N PRO A 83 29.02 -79.70 -28.47
CA PRO A 83 29.42 -79.30 -27.12
C PRO A 83 28.26 -78.82 -26.22
N GLY A 84 27.02 -78.78 -26.74
CA GLY A 84 25.85 -78.26 -26.02
C GLY A 84 24.93 -79.33 -25.40
N LEU A 85 25.18 -80.63 -25.63
CA LEU A 85 24.27 -81.69 -25.17
C LEU A 85 24.33 -81.89 -23.65
N THR A 86 25.51 -81.71 -23.04
CA THR A 86 25.68 -81.76 -21.58
C THR A 86 25.04 -80.56 -20.88
N GLU A 87 25.14 -79.36 -21.47
CA GLU A 87 24.49 -78.14 -20.93
C GLU A 87 22.97 -78.21 -21.10
N LEU A 88 22.47 -78.73 -22.22
CA LEU A 88 21.05 -78.97 -22.45
C LEU A 88 20.50 -80.03 -21.48
N ASN A 89 21.24 -81.11 -21.24
CA ASN A 89 20.85 -82.14 -20.28
C ASN A 89 20.85 -81.61 -18.84
N GLY A 90 21.80 -80.72 -18.49
CA GLY A 90 21.79 -79.99 -17.22
C GLY A 90 20.55 -79.11 -17.06
N ARG A 91 20.19 -78.32 -18.09
CA ARG A 91 18.97 -77.49 -18.09
C ARG A 91 17.68 -78.31 -18.03
N VAL A 92 17.65 -79.49 -18.63
CA VAL A 92 16.49 -80.40 -18.58
C VAL A 92 16.32 -80.99 -17.18
N GLU A 93 17.40 -81.39 -16.50
CA GLU A 93 17.34 -81.85 -15.11
C GLU A 93 17.02 -80.71 -14.13
N GLU A 94 17.53 -79.51 -14.37
CA GLU A 94 17.15 -78.32 -13.60
C GLU A 94 15.66 -77.99 -13.77
N LEU A 95 15.14 -78.00 -15.00
CA LEU A 95 13.71 -77.85 -15.25
C LEU A 95 12.89 -78.97 -14.60
N ARG A 96 13.37 -80.21 -14.62
CA ARG A 96 12.69 -81.35 -13.99
C ARG A 96 12.59 -81.17 -12.48
N THR A 97 13.67 -80.75 -11.83
CA THR A 97 13.69 -80.49 -10.37
C THR A 97 12.82 -79.28 -10.00
N VAL A 98 12.85 -78.20 -10.78
CA VAL A 98 11.97 -77.03 -10.59
C VAL A 98 10.49 -77.41 -10.78
N LEU A 99 10.18 -78.22 -11.79
CA LEU A 99 8.81 -78.67 -12.04
C LEU A 99 8.30 -79.55 -10.90
N GLN A 100 9.15 -80.45 -10.38
CA GLN A 100 8.82 -81.26 -9.22
C GLN A 100 8.60 -80.40 -7.96
N ALA A 101 9.47 -79.42 -7.71
CA ALA A 101 9.31 -78.49 -6.60
C ALA A 101 8.00 -77.67 -6.70
N LYS A 102 7.70 -77.13 -7.89
CA LYS A 102 6.44 -76.39 -8.14
C LYS A 102 5.19 -77.27 -8.01
N THR A 103 5.30 -78.55 -8.36
CA THR A 103 4.20 -79.50 -8.17
C THR A 103 3.92 -79.77 -6.69
N LEU A 104 4.96 -79.85 -5.86
CA LEU A 104 4.82 -79.98 -4.40
C LEU A 104 4.20 -78.72 -3.79
N GLU A 105 4.66 -77.53 -4.17
CA GLU A 105 4.08 -76.26 -3.72
C GLU A 105 2.59 -76.14 -4.11
N LEU A 106 2.21 -76.57 -5.31
CA LEU A 106 0.80 -76.59 -5.73
C LEU A 106 -0.05 -77.57 -4.92
N GLN A 107 0.53 -78.70 -4.50
CA GLN A 107 -0.16 -79.68 -3.66
C GLN A 107 -0.38 -79.14 -2.24
N GLU A 108 0.59 -78.41 -1.70
CA GLU A 108 0.46 -77.70 -0.42
C GLU A 108 -0.56 -76.56 -0.49
N LEU A 109 -0.55 -75.76 -1.57
CA LEU A 109 -1.55 -74.73 -1.80
C LEU A 109 -2.96 -75.32 -1.90
N LYS A 110 -3.10 -76.48 -2.57
CA LYS A 110 -4.38 -77.18 -2.63
C LYS A 110 -4.83 -77.64 -1.24
N ALA A 111 -3.93 -78.21 -0.43
CA ALA A 111 -4.24 -78.64 0.93
C ALA A 111 -4.68 -77.47 1.82
N THR A 112 -3.99 -76.34 1.76
CA THR A 112 -4.34 -75.12 2.51
C THR A 112 -5.69 -74.53 2.08
N VAL A 113 -5.97 -74.47 0.78
CA VAL A 113 -7.29 -74.03 0.27
C VAL A 113 -8.41 -74.96 0.73
N THR A 114 -8.21 -76.28 0.68
CA THR A 114 -9.21 -77.23 1.21
C THR A 114 -9.37 -77.12 2.73
N GLY A 115 -8.32 -76.75 3.46
CA GLY A 115 -8.38 -76.47 4.89
C GLY A 115 -9.20 -75.21 5.20
N HIS A 116 -8.99 -74.13 4.44
CA HIS A 116 -9.77 -72.90 4.55
C HIS A 116 -11.24 -73.11 4.17
N ASP A 117 -11.52 -73.91 3.14
CA ASP A 117 -12.90 -74.28 2.76
C ASP A 117 -13.59 -75.09 3.87
N GLY A 118 -12.88 -76.03 4.49
CA GLY A 118 -13.37 -76.76 5.66
C GLY A 118 -13.64 -75.85 6.88
N ALA A 119 -12.80 -74.83 7.09
CA ALA A 119 -13.01 -73.83 8.14
C ALA A 119 -14.24 -72.95 7.87
N LEU A 120 -14.41 -72.48 6.63
CA LEU A 120 -15.59 -71.73 6.19
C LEU A 120 -16.88 -72.55 6.30
N LYS A 121 -16.82 -73.84 5.98
CA LYS A 121 -17.96 -74.76 6.10
C LYS A 121 -18.36 -74.98 7.57
N LYS A 122 -17.40 -75.01 8.49
CA LYS A 122 -17.67 -75.07 9.94
C LYS A 122 -18.24 -73.76 10.48
N MET A 123 -17.73 -72.61 10.03
CA MET A 123 -18.26 -71.30 10.44
C MET A 123 -19.68 -71.07 9.92
N SER A 124 -19.98 -71.47 8.68
CA SER A 124 -21.34 -71.38 8.12
C SER A 124 -22.32 -72.34 8.81
N ALA A 125 -21.91 -73.57 9.12
CA ALA A 125 -22.75 -74.50 9.89
C ALA A 125 -23.00 -74.03 11.34
N GLY A 126 -22.03 -73.36 11.97
CA GLY A 126 -22.17 -72.77 13.30
C GLY A 126 -23.14 -71.58 13.35
N ILE A 127 -23.23 -70.79 12.28
CA ILE A 127 -24.15 -69.64 12.18
C ILE A 127 -25.60 -70.11 11.92
N ILE A 128 -25.79 -71.26 11.27
CA ILE A 128 -27.13 -71.76 10.90
C ILE A 128 -27.83 -72.46 12.08
N SER A 129 -27.08 -73.00 13.06
CA SER A 129 -27.68 -73.76 14.16
C SER A 129 -28.28 -72.91 15.30
N ASP A 130 -27.97 -71.61 15.38
CA ASP A 130 -28.40 -70.75 16.51
C ASP A 130 -29.41 -69.65 16.10
N SER A 131 -29.94 -69.70 14.87
CA SER A 131 -30.82 -68.64 14.35
C SER A 131 -32.06 -69.15 13.62
N THR A 132 -32.38 -70.43 13.71
CA THR A 132 -33.63 -71.00 13.17
C THR A 132 -34.77 -70.88 14.18
N VAL A 133 -35.12 -69.64 14.55
CA VAL A 133 -36.46 -69.32 15.07
C VAL A 133 -37.03 -68.19 14.23
N SER A 134 -38.15 -68.50 13.57
CA SER A 134 -38.96 -67.73 12.63
C SER A 134 -39.09 -66.22 12.90
N LEU A 135 -38.92 -65.39 11.86
CA LEU A 135 -39.77 -64.21 11.58
C LEU A 135 -39.49 -63.65 10.16
N GLU A 136 -40.30 -64.03 9.17
CA GLU A 136 -40.30 -63.40 7.84
C GLU A 136 -40.91 -61.98 7.92
N GLY A 137 -40.28 -61.00 7.26
CA GLY A 137 -40.80 -59.64 7.01
C GLY A 137 -40.56 -58.59 8.10
N ALA A 138 -40.72 -58.94 9.38
CA ALA A 138 -40.47 -58.03 10.49
C ALA A 138 -39.00 -57.56 10.66
N PRO A 139 -37.95 -58.39 10.45
CA PRO A 139 -36.58 -57.95 10.68
C PRO A 139 -36.06 -57.00 9.60
N GLN A 140 -36.49 -57.13 8.34
CA GLN A 140 -36.06 -56.22 7.26
C GLN A 140 -36.60 -54.80 7.45
N ILE A 141 -37.90 -54.67 7.77
CA ILE A 141 -38.55 -53.39 8.08
C ILE A 141 -37.95 -52.79 9.36
N ALA A 142 -37.62 -53.63 10.35
CA ALA A 142 -36.93 -53.18 11.56
C ALA A 142 -35.51 -52.65 11.28
N ILE A 143 -34.77 -53.27 10.36
CA ILE A 143 -33.43 -52.81 9.96
C ILE A 143 -33.51 -51.51 9.15
N GLU A 144 -34.45 -51.38 8.19
CA GLU A 144 -34.66 -50.14 7.46
C GLU A 144 -35.07 -49.00 8.39
N ASN A 145 -36.02 -49.23 9.30
CA ASN A 145 -36.43 -48.24 10.31
C ASN A 145 -35.27 -47.87 11.27
N LEU A 146 -34.40 -48.83 11.60
CA LEU A 146 -33.23 -48.57 12.43
C LEU A 146 -32.16 -47.76 11.67
N MET A 147 -31.93 -48.04 10.38
CA MET A 147 -31.04 -47.26 9.54
C MET A 147 -31.56 -45.84 9.30
N ASP A 148 -32.86 -45.69 8.99
CA ASP A 148 -33.50 -44.39 8.84
C ASP A 148 -33.49 -43.61 10.15
N GLY A 149 -33.71 -44.28 11.28
CA GLY A 149 -33.54 -43.71 12.62
C GLY A 149 -32.12 -43.21 12.85
N LYS A 150 -31.10 -44.02 12.56
CA LYS A 150 -29.67 -43.66 12.72
C LYS A 150 -29.22 -42.56 11.77
N LEU A 151 -29.70 -42.56 10.53
CA LEU A 151 -29.41 -41.49 9.55
C LEU A 151 -30.10 -40.19 9.94
N SER A 152 -31.34 -40.24 10.43
CA SER A 152 -32.06 -39.08 10.94
C SER A 152 -31.38 -38.52 12.19
N GLU A 153 -30.96 -39.39 13.11
CA GLU A 153 -30.18 -39.03 14.30
C GLU A 153 -28.87 -38.34 13.92
N ALA A 154 -28.04 -38.97 13.07
CA ALA A 154 -26.78 -38.41 12.60
C ALA A 154 -26.98 -37.08 11.85
N ARG A 155 -28.02 -36.97 11.01
CA ARG A 155 -28.35 -35.72 10.32
C ARG A 155 -28.74 -34.63 11.31
N SER A 156 -29.54 -34.95 12.33
CA SER A 156 -29.96 -34.00 13.36
C SER A 156 -28.78 -33.54 14.22
N GLU A 157 -27.85 -34.45 14.55
CA GLU A 157 -26.63 -34.14 15.30
C GLU A 157 -25.70 -33.24 14.48
N ILE A 158 -25.50 -33.55 13.20
CA ILE A 158 -24.68 -32.74 12.29
C ILE A 158 -25.29 -31.34 12.15
N LEU A 159 -26.59 -31.24 11.84
CA LEU A 159 -27.26 -29.96 11.67
C LEU A 159 -27.30 -29.16 12.97
N GLY A 160 -27.58 -29.79 14.11
CA GLY A 160 -27.53 -29.16 15.42
C GLY A 160 -26.12 -28.66 15.77
N GLY A 161 -25.09 -29.46 15.49
CA GLY A 161 -23.69 -29.05 15.67
C GLY A 161 -23.29 -27.87 14.78
N PHE A 162 -23.76 -27.83 13.53
CA PHE A 162 -23.59 -26.66 12.66
C PHE A 162 -24.34 -25.44 13.18
N GLU A 163 -25.60 -25.59 13.61
CA GLU A 163 -26.40 -24.50 14.16
C GLU A 163 -25.75 -23.89 15.41
N VAL A 164 -25.23 -24.71 16.33
CA VAL A 164 -24.50 -24.25 17.51
C VAL A 164 -23.22 -23.50 17.11
N ARG A 165 -22.44 -24.02 16.15
CA ARG A 165 -21.23 -23.33 15.67
C ARG A 165 -21.56 -22.00 14.99
N VAL A 166 -22.65 -21.93 14.21
CA VAL A 166 -23.11 -20.70 13.57
C VAL A 166 -23.55 -19.68 14.60
N LYS A 167 -24.39 -20.06 15.58
CA LYS A 167 -24.80 -19.17 16.68
C LYS A 167 -23.61 -18.68 17.50
N SER A 168 -22.62 -19.55 17.76
CA SER A 168 -21.39 -19.16 18.45
C SER A 168 -20.54 -18.18 17.62
N ALA A 169 -20.43 -18.39 16.31
CA ALA A 169 -19.71 -17.49 15.41
C ALA A 169 -20.41 -16.14 15.25
N GLU A 170 -21.75 -16.15 15.17
CA GLU A 170 -22.58 -14.95 15.15
C GLU A 170 -22.40 -14.15 16.44
N GLY A 171 -22.49 -14.79 17.61
CA GLY A 171 -22.24 -14.14 18.90
C GLY A 171 -20.84 -13.53 19.01
N LYS A 172 -19.80 -14.24 18.54
CA LYS A 172 -18.42 -13.69 18.48
C LYS A 172 -18.30 -12.51 17.50
N CYS A 173 -19.08 -12.51 16.42
CA CYS A 173 -19.11 -11.42 15.46
C CYS A 173 -19.80 -10.19 16.06
N GLU A 174 -20.92 -10.39 16.75
CA GLU A 174 -21.67 -9.34 17.45
C GLU A 174 -20.84 -8.73 18.59
N GLU A 175 -20.13 -9.55 19.36
CA GLU A 175 -19.20 -9.10 20.40
C GLU A 175 -18.09 -8.23 19.80
N LYS A 176 -17.41 -8.71 18.75
CA LYS A 176 -16.37 -7.93 18.06
C LYS A 176 -16.91 -6.65 17.42
N ALA A 177 -18.10 -6.68 16.85
CA ALA A 177 -18.75 -5.50 16.30
C ALA A 177 -19.07 -4.49 17.41
N GLY A 178 -19.52 -4.96 18.57
CA GLY A 178 -19.73 -4.16 19.77
C GLY A 178 -18.43 -3.55 20.32
N ASP A 179 -17.35 -4.33 20.36
CA ASP A 179 -16.02 -3.86 20.74
C ASP A 179 -15.50 -2.75 19.83
N LEU A 180 -15.58 -2.97 18.50
CA LEU A 180 -15.17 -1.98 17.51
C LEU A 180 -16.02 -0.71 17.60
N ARG A 181 -17.33 -0.84 17.82
CA ARG A 181 -18.21 0.32 18.01
C ARG A 181 -17.83 1.10 19.27
N ARG A 182 -17.56 0.42 20.38
CA ARG A 182 -17.10 1.06 21.63
C ARG A 182 -15.72 1.70 21.48
N GLN A 183 -14.81 1.07 20.73
CA GLN A 183 -13.51 1.66 20.42
C GLN A 183 -13.67 2.93 19.59
N CYS A 184 -14.47 2.89 18.52
CA CYS A 184 -14.74 4.06 17.70
C CYS A 184 -15.38 5.20 18.49
N GLN A 185 -16.31 4.90 19.40
CA GLN A 185 -16.89 5.89 20.31
C GLN A 185 -15.86 6.50 21.27
N ARG A 186 -14.95 5.68 21.83
CA ARG A 186 -13.86 6.18 22.69
C ARG A 186 -12.88 7.07 21.93
N GLU A 187 -12.44 6.63 20.75
CA GLU A 187 -11.56 7.44 19.90
C GLU A 187 -12.23 8.74 19.44
N GLN A 188 -13.56 8.70 19.20
CA GLN A 188 -14.33 9.89 18.90
C GLN A 188 -14.41 10.85 20.09
N SER A 189 -14.68 10.35 21.30
CA SER A 189 -14.72 11.18 22.51
C SER A 189 -13.34 11.75 22.84
N GLU A 190 -12.28 10.96 22.73
CA GLU A 190 -10.89 11.41 22.93
C GLU A 190 -10.51 12.50 21.92
N ARG A 191 -10.89 12.34 20.64
CA ARG A 191 -10.63 13.37 19.63
C ARG A 191 -11.43 14.64 19.90
N GLN A 192 -12.67 14.50 20.37
CA GLN A 192 -13.51 15.65 20.73
C GLN A 192 -12.91 16.39 21.94
N GLU A 193 -12.48 15.67 22.97
CA GLU A 193 -11.79 16.24 24.14
C GLU A 193 -10.49 16.94 23.73
N GLN A 194 -9.65 16.31 22.90
CA GLN A 194 -8.44 16.95 22.34
C GLN A 194 -8.75 18.23 21.56
N MET A 195 -9.87 18.27 20.83
CA MET A 195 -10.30 19.47 20.12
C MET A 195 -10.78 20.56 21.07
N GLU A 196 -11.54 20.19 22.11
CA GLU A 196 -11.98 21.11 23.17
C GLU A 196 -10.78 21.68 23.93
N ASP A 197 -9.81 20.85 24.31
CA ASP A 197 -8.56 21.26 24.97
C ASP A 197 -7.73 22.21 24.08
N ALA A 198 -7.60 21.90 22.78
CA ALA A 198 -6.86 22.76 21.85
C ALA A 198 -7.56 24.11 21.64
N LEU A 199 -8.89 24.12 21.59
CA LEU A 199 -9.69 25.35 21.50
C LEU A 199 -9.59 26.17 22.79
N GLU A 200 -9.64 25.52 23.96
CA GLU A 200 -9.45 26.19 25.24
C GLU A 200 -8.04 26.78 25.35
N GLY A 201 -7.00 26.00 24.99
CA GLY A 201 -5.62 26.47 24.90
C GLY A 201 -5.48 27.71 24.02
N SER A 202 -5.96 27.65 22.78
CA SER A 202 -5.94 28.79 21.86
C SER A 202 -6.70 30.01 22.39
N ASN A 203 -7.84 29.82 23.06
CA ASN A 203 -8.59 30.91 23.68
C ASN A 203 -7.84 31.53 24.87
N THR A 204 -7.17 30.69 25.68
CA THR A 204 -6.31 31.20 26.76
C THR A 204 -5.12 32.00 26.22
N ASP A 205 -4.49 31.52 25.14
CA ASP A 205 -3.39 32.20 24.45
C ASP A 205 -3.87 33.55 23.89
N LEU A 206 -4.97 33.57 23.13
CA LEU A 206 -5.59 34.80 22.62
C LEU A 206 -5.94 35.79 23.73
N ARG A 207 -6.48 35.31 24.86
CA ARG A 207 -6.79 36.16 26.00
C ARG A 207 -5.50 36.70 26.64
N SER A 208 -4.41 35.95 26.63
CA SER A 208 -3.10 36.40 27.12
C SER A 208 -2.51 37.47 26.19
N GLU A 209 -2.58 37.27 24.88
CA GLU A 209 -2.16 38.24 23.88
C GLU A 209 -2.99 39.52 23.96
N LEU A 210 -4.31 39.40 24.13
CA LEU A 210 -5.18 40.56 24.32
C LEU A 210 -4.80 41.35 25.58
N ARG A 211 -4.50 40.66 26.69
CA ARG A 211 -3.98 41.33 27.90
C ARG A 211 -2.64 41.99 27.64
N ASN A 212 -1.73 41.32 26.94
CA ASN A 212 -0.42 41.86 26.59
C ASN A 212 -0.56 43.13 25.73
N LEU A 213 -1.37 43.08 24.67
CA LEU A 213 -1.71 44.23 23.83
C LEU A 213 -2.35 45.36 24.66
N GLN A 214 -3.26 45.03 25.57
CA GLN A 214 -3.86 46.03 26.45
C GLN A 214 -2.83 46.66 27.39
N THR A 215 -1.86 45.89 27.90
CA THR A 215 -0.72 46.42 28.66
C THR A 215 0.24 47.23 27.82
N GLN A 216 0.47 46.88 26.55
CA GLN A 216 1.27 47.67 25.62
C GLN A 216 0.58 48.99 25.28
N ILE A 217 -0.74 48.99 25.03
CA ILE A 217 -1.54 50.19 24.80
C ILE A 217 -1.53 51.09 26.05
N GLN A 218 -1.71 50.51 27.24
CA GLN A 218 -1.60 51.27 28.49
C GLN A 218 -0.17 51.76 28.74
N GLY A 219 0.85 50.98 28.40
CA GLY A 219 2.26 51.35 28.46
C GLY A 219 2.61 52.48 27.50
N LEU A 220 2.03 52.49 26.30
CA LEU A 220 2.14 53.59 25.33
C LEU A 220 1.38 54.84 25.83
N LYS A 221 0.24 54.67 26.49
CA LYS A 221 -0.54 55.76 27.09
C LYS A 221 0.12 56.34 28.35
N ALA A 222 0.79 55.50 29.14
CA ALA A 222 1.53 55.87 30.35
C ALA A 222 2.97 56.31 30.04
N SER A 223 3.54 55.88 28.92
CA SER A 223 4.70 56.48 28.28
C SER A 223 4.30 57.86 27.75
N GLY A 224 4.15 58.79 28.69
CA GLY A 224 3.86 60.20 28.47
C GLY A 224 4.93 60.94 27.67
N ASN A 225 5.89 60.22 27.05
CA ASN A 225 6.91 60.77 26.17
C ASN A 225 6.33 61.41 24.91
N CYS A 226 5.15 61.01 24.42
CA CYS A 226 4.54 61.70 23.29
C CYS A 226 3.94 63.05 23.72
N SER A 227 3.21 63.09 24.84
CA SER A 227 2.63 64.35 25.35
C SER A 227 3.67 65.32 25.92
N SER A 228 4.76 64.83 26.54
CA SER A 228 5.85 65.70 27.01
C SER A 228 6.73 66.23 25.88
N ARG A 229 6.98 65.43 24.82
CA ARG A 229 7.68 65.91 23.61
C ARG A 229 6.85 66.91 22.82
N VAL A 230 5.53 66.68 22.71
CA VAL A 230 4.61 67.65 22.08
C VAL A 230 4.47 68.90 22.95
N GLY A 231 4.37 68.77 24.27
CA GLY A 231 4.36 69.90 25.20
C GLY A 231 5.64 70.73 25.12
N GLY A 232 6.81 70.09 25.10
CA GLY A 232 8.10 70.76 24.92
C GLY A 232 8.27 71.41 23.54
N LEU A 233 7.68 70.82 22.49
CA LEU A 233 7.66 71.41 21.16
C LEU A 233 6.75 72.64 21.10
N VAL A 234 5.56 72.58 21.69
CA VAL A 234 4.63 73.71 21.79
C VAL A 234 5.26 74.87 22.56
N GLU A 235 5.94 74.59 23.67
CA GLU A 235 6.62 75.63 24.45
C GLU A 235 7.80 76.26 23.69
N ARG A 236 8.52 75.47 22.88
CA ARG A 236 9.58 75.97 21.99
C ARG A 236 9.02 76.82 20.85
N VAL A 237 7.91 76.42 20.24
CA VAL A 237 7.22 77.19 19.18
C VAL A 237 6.71 78.52 19.76
N HIS A 238 6.12 78.49 20.95
CA HIS A 238 5.64 79.70 21.61
C HIS A 238 6.78 80.67 21.97
N ARG A 239 7.91 80.16 22.45
CA ARG A 239 9.12 80.99 22.67
C ARG A 239 9.66 81.58 21.37
N LEU A 240 9.60 80.82 20.28
CA LEU A 240 10.00 81.29 18.93
C LEU A 240 9.09 82.41 18.43
N GLU A 241 7.77 82.26 18.55
CA GLU A 241 6.81 83.31 18.19
C GLU A 241 7.05 84.60 18.99
N THR A 242 7.27 84.50 20.31
CA THR A 242 7.56 85.66 21.17
C THR A 242 8.88 86.33 20.79
N SER A 243 9.90 85.54 20.41
CA SER A 243 11.18 86.09 19.94
C SER A 243 11.04 86.80 18.58
N VAL A 244 10.30 86.21 17.64
CA VAL A 244 10.05 86.79 16.30
C VAL A 244 9.23 88.08 16.40
N THR A 245 8.21 88.11 17.27
CA THR A 245 7.42 89.32 17.51
C THR A 245 8.26 90.44 18.16
N GLY A 246 9.13 90.09 19.13
CA GLY A 246 10.09 91.03 19.71
C GLY A 246 11.10 91.56 18.69
N LEU A 247 11.62 90.71 17.82
CA LEU A 247 12.52 91.10 16.73
C LEU A 247 11.82 92.01 15.71
N ASN A 248 10.56 91.72 15.37
CA ASN A 248 9.79 92.55 14.46
C ASN A 248 9.51 93.94 15.06
N GLN A 249 9.23 94.03 16.37
CA GLN A 249 9.10 95.30 17.07
C GLN A 249 10.43 96.08 17.11
N SER A 250 11.56 95.42 17.36
CA SER A 250 12.86 96.09 17.38
C SER A 250 13.27 96.59 15.99
N GLN A 251 13.02 95.80 14.93
CA GLN A 251 13.19 96.26 13.55
C GLN A 251 12.28 97.44 13.20
N GLY A 252 11.03 97.42 13.68
CA GLY A 252 10.11 98.55 13.54
C GLY A 252 10.64 99.81 14.21
N HIS A 253 11.14 99.71 15.45
CA HIS A 253 11.74 100.83 16.17
C HIS A 253 12.98 101.37 15.46
N LEU A 254 13.90 100.49 15.06
CA LEU A 254 15.11 100.87 14.31
C LEU A 254 14.78 101.55 12.98
N ARG A 255 13.72 101.10 12.28
CA ARG A 255 13.28 101.72 11.03
C ARG A 255 12.76 103.14 11.24
N VAL A 256 12.03 103.38 12.33
CA VAL A 256 11.54 104.72 12.69
C VAL A 256 12.71 105.62 13.10
N GLU A 257 13.65 105.10 13.88
CA GLU A 257 14.84 105.83 14.34
C GLU A 257 15.76 106.21 13.17
N LEU A 258 16.02 105.27 12.25
CA LEU A 258 16.74 105.53 11.00
C LEU A 258 16.00 106.53 10.10
N GLY A 259 14.67 106.46 10.04
CA GLY A 259 13.85 107.46 9.36
C GLY A 259 14.02 108.86 9.95
N GLY A 260 13.94 108.98 11.27
CA GLY A 260 14.16 110.24 11.97
C GLY A 260 15.59 110.79 11.80
N HIS A 261 16.60 109.93 11.82
CA HIS A 261 17.98 110.31 11.51
C HIS A 261 18.14 110.78 10.06
N LYS A 262 17.52 110.09 9.11
CA LYS A 262 17.48 110.51 7.70
C LYS A 262 16.84 111.88 7.57
N ASP A 263 15.65 112.08 8.13
CA ASP A 263 14.92 113.34 8.06
C ASP A 263 15.69 114.49 8.72
N HIS A 264 16.39 114.21 9.83
CA HIS A 264 17.25 115.19 10.49
C HIS A 264 18.46 115.59 9.63
N ILE A 265 19.12 114.63 8.99
CA ILE A 265 20.24 114.88 8.06
C ILE A 265 19.74 115.65 6.83
N GLU A 266 18.60 115.26 6.27
CA GLU A 266 17.97 115.92 5.12
C GLU A 266 17.60 117.37 5.45
N GLY A 267 16.97 117.63 6.58
CA GLY A 267 16.65 118.99 7.04
C GLY A 267 17.89 119.84 7.36
N MET A 268 18.96 119.23 7.90
CA MET A 268 20.22 119.93 8.14
C MET A 268 20.94 120.27 6.83
N LEU A 269 20.92 119.37 5.85
CA LEU A 269 21.47 119.60 4.52
C LEU A 269 20.66 120.66 3.78
N GLU A 270 19.33 120.59 3.79
CA GLU A 270 18.44 121.55 3.16
C GLU A 270 18.57 122.94 3.79
N GLY A 271 18.64 123.03 5.13
CA GLY A 271 18.89 124.30 5.82
C GLY A 271 20.26 124.90 5.49
N ARG A 272 21.31 124.07 5.42
CA ARG A 272 22.65 124.52 5.03
C ARG A 272 22.72 124.91 3.55
N LEU A 273 22.10 124.15 2.65
CA LEU A 273 22.01 124.49 1.23
C LEU A 273 21.23 125.78 1.03
N GLY A 274 20.07 125.93 1.68
CA GLY A 274 19.27 127.14 1.63
C GLY A 274 20.01 128.36 2.18
N TYR A 275 20.79 128.20 3.25
CA TYR A 275 21.68 129.27 3.74
C TYR A 275 22.79 129.61 2.73
N VAL A 276 23.41 128.60 2.11
CA VAL A 276 24.43 128.79 1.07
C VAL A 276 23.83 129.44 -0.18
N GLU A 277 22.62 129.06 -0.58
CA GLU A 277 21.88 129.63 -1.70
C GLU A 277 21.45 131.08 -1.42
N ALA A 278 20.96 131.37 -0.20
CA ALA A 278 20.68 132.74 0.22
C ALA A 278 21.95 133.61 0.26
N LYS A 279 23.06 133.07 0.77
CA LYS A 279 24.38 133.72 0.72
C LYS A 279 24.85 133.94 -0.72
N LEU A 280 24.69 132.95 -1.61
CA LEU A 280 25.03 133.05 -3.02
C LEU A 280 24.15 134.07 -3.74
N ASN A 281 22.86 134.17 -3.44
CA ASN A 281 21.97 135.21 -3.97
C ASN A 281 22.39 136.61 -3.49
N VAL A 282 22.75 136.77 -2.21
CA VAL A 282 23.33 138.04 -1.70
C VAL A 282 24.68 138.36 -2.35
N THR A 283 25.48 137.34 -2.66
CA THR A 283 26.76 137.49 -3.36
C THR A 283 26.56 137.73 -4.88
N GLY A 284 25.44 137.28 -5.44
CA GLY A 284 24.98 137.52 -6.81
C GLY A 284 24.44 138.94 -6.99
N GLU A 285 23.72 139.48 -6.00
CA GLU A 285 23.32 140.90 -5.95
C GLU A 285 24.53 141.83 -5.79
N LEU A 286 25.56 141.43 -5.05
CA LEU A 286 26.82 142.18 -4.91
C LEU A 286 27.74 142.09 -6.14
N ARG A 287 27.59 141.10 -7.03
CA ARG A 287 28.39 140.98 -8.26
C ARG A 287 27.91 141.83 -9.43
N HIS A 288 26.85 142.63 -9.26
CA HIS A 288 26.39 143.57 -10.28
C HIS A 288 26.91 145.00 -10.13
N ASN A 289 27.80 145.28 -9.18
CA ASN A 289 28.50 146.57 -9.09
C ASN A 289 29.96 146.45 -8.63
N SER A 290 30.85 147.06 -9.42
CA SER A 290 32.25 147.44 -9.16
C SER A 290 33.36 146.36 -9.16
N SER A 291 34.08 146.36 -10.29
CA SER A 291 35.54 146.42 -10.48
C SER A 291 36.55 146.05 -9.37
N GLU A 292 37.56 145.32 -9.85
CA GLU A 292 38.99 145.39 -9.52
C GLU A 292 39.55 144.68 -8.25
N ARG A 293 40.34 143.64 -8.55
CA ARG A 293 41.71 143.38 -8.03
C ARG A 293 41.87 142.76 -6.63
N GLY A 294 42.70 141.73 -6.55
CA GLY A 294 43.52 141.45 -5.37
C GLY A 294 43.54 140.00 -4.91
N SER A 295 44.69 139.36 -5.06
CA SER A 295 45.12 138.08 -4.50
C SER A 295 44.95 137.95 -2.98
N VAL A 296 44.88 136.71 -2.47
CA VAL A 296 45.85 136.07 -1.54
C VAL A 296 45.25 134.74 -1.03
N PHE A 297 45.97 133.62 -1.24
CA PHE A 297 45.80 132.36 -0.51
C PHE A 297 46.46 132.45 0.87
N PRO A 298 46.01 131.71 1.90
CA PRO A 298 46.65 130.42 2.27
C PRO A 298 45.61 129.39 2.80
N GLU A 299 45.84 128.09 3.00
CA GLU A 299 46.96 127.17 2.98
C GLU A 299 46.34 125.76 2.91
N ALA A 300 46.89 124.84 2.12
CA ALA A 300 46.45 123.45 2.03
C ALA A 300 47.49 122.57 2.75
N GLY A 301 47.12 122.02 3.91
CA GLY A 301 48.04 121.21 4.72
C GLY A 301 47.40 120.17 5.65
N GLU A 302 46.07 119.98 5.64
CA GLU A 302 45.38 119.12 6.63
C GLU A 302 44.64 117.90 6.02
N GLY A 303 44.80 117.63 4.72
CA GLY A 303 44.02 116.60 4.01
C GLY A 303 44.53 115.16 4.19
N GLU A 304 45.84 114.92 4.10
CA GLU A 304 46.40 113.55 4.02
C GLU A 304 46.48 112.84 5.39
N GLU A 305 46.66 113.57 6.50
CA GLU A 305 46.73 112.96 7.84
C GLU A 305 45.35 112.50 8.35
N GLU A 306 44.29 113.22 7.96
CA GLU A 306 42.90 112.88 8.29
C GLU A 306 42.41 111.66 7.49
N GLU A 307 42.85 111.50 6.24
CA GLU A 307 42.53 110.36 5.37
C GLU A 307 43.20 109.06 5.86
N ALA A 308 44.50 109.11 6.19
CA ALA A 308 45.22 107.95 6.75
C ALA A 308 44.65 107.51 8.11
N ARG A 309 44.20 108.47 8.93
CA ARG A 309 43.53 108.18 10.21
C ARG A 309 42.16 107.54 10.01
N MET A 310 41.44 107.88 8.94
CA MET A 310 40.15 107.27 8.60
C MET A 310 40.32 105.84 8.09
N GLU A 311 41.32 105.60 7.25
CA GLU A 311 41.64 104.28 6.71
C GLU A 311 42.10 103.30 7.80
N GLY A 312 42.93 103.76 8.75
CA GLY A 312 43.32 102.96 9.92
C GLY A 312 42.15 102.56 10.82
N ARG A 313 41.09 103.39 10.89
CA ARG A 313 39.86 103.06 11.65
C ARG A 313 38.99 102.03 10.92
N LEU A 314 38.98 102.06 9.59
CA LEU A 314 38.26 101.08 8.76
C LEU A 314 38.88 99.68 8.87
N LEU A 315 40.20 99.58 8.77
CA LEU A 315 40.93 98.31 8.92
C LEU A 315 40.77 97.69 10.32
N ALA A 316 40.77 98.53 11.37
CA ALA A 316 40.53 98.05 12.73
C ALA A 316 39.09 97.54 12.96
N LEU A 317 38.13 98.06 12.19
CA LEU A 317 36.73 97.63 12.22
C LEU A 317 36.55 96.28 11.50
N GLU A 318 37.21 96.11 10.36
CA GLU A 318 37.22 94.87 9.58
C GLU A 318 37.81 93.69 10.38
N GLY A 319 38.95 93.91 11.04
CA GLY A 319 39.59 92.88 11.87
C GLY A 319 38.69 92.39 13.02
N ARG A 320 37.93 93.29 13.64
CA ARG A 320 37.00 92.94 14.72
C ARG A 320 35.77 92.16 14.25
N LEU A 321 35.38 92.34 12.98
CA LEU A 321 34.24 91.66 12.36
C LEU A 321 34.59 90.22 11.97
N LEU A 322 35.82 89.99 11.49
CA LEU A 322 36.32 88.65 11.16
C LEU A 322 36.44 87.75 12.39
N THR A 323 36.93 88.26 13.51
CA THR A 323 37.06 87.48 14.76
C THR A 323 35.70 87.04 15.30
N ALA A 324 34.68 87.90 15.23
CA ALA A 324 33.33 87.56 15.70
C ALA A 324 32.63 86.49 14.83
N LEU A 325 32.95 86.41 13.54
CA LEU A 325 32.45 85.39 12.62
C LEU A 325 33.08 84.01 12.88
N GLU A 326 34.36 83.99 13.28
CA GLU A 326 35.10 82.76 13.56
C GLU A 326 34.64 82.08 14.87
N GLU A 327 34.26 82.87 15.88
CA GLU A 327 33.71 82.36 17.15
C GLU A 327 32.29 81.75 17.00
N LEU A 328 31.50 82.23 16.04
CA LEU A 328 30.16 81.71 15.74
C LEU A 328 30.20 80.37 14.97
N GLY A 329 31.27 80.11 14.22
CA GLY A 329 31.48 78.85 13.50
C GLY A 329 31.78 77.66 14.40
N ASN A 330 32.45 77.90 15.54
CA ASN A 330 32.91 76.84 16.44
C ASN A 330 31.84 76.29 17.41
N SER A 331 30.63 76.87 17.45
CA SER A 331 29.59 76.53 18.42
C SER A 331 28.43 75.69 17.85
N THR A 332 28.46 75.29 16.58
CA THR A 332 27.30 74.67 15.87
C THR A 332 27.40 73.15 15.65
N SER A 333 28.04 72.37 16.54
CA SER A 333 27.95 70.90 16.43
C SER A 333 27.92 70.17 17.77
N PRO A 334 26.85 69.42 18.04
CA PRO A 334 26.95 68.19 18.82
C PRO A 334 26.50 66.97 18.02
N ALA A 335 27.42 66.00 17.96
CA ALA A 335 27.18 64.60 17.72
C ALA A 335 26.18 64.03 18.74
N LEU A 336 25.18 63.29 18.27
CA LEU A 336 24.48 62.16 18.92
C LEU A 336 23.19 61.90 18.14
N GLN A 337 23.05 60.69 17.57
CA GLN A 337 21.81 59.90 17.39
C GLN A 337 21.79 59.07 16.08
N GLU A 338 22.76 58.18 15.92
CA GLU A 338 22.62 56.95 15.13
C GLU A 338 22.28 55.81 16.10
N GLY A 339 21.10 55.19 15.99
CA GLY A 339 20.81 53.97 16.78
C GLY A 339 19.35 53.62 17.07
N HIS A 340 18.35 54.46 16.77
CA HIS A 340 16.97 54.21 17.21
C HIS A 340 15.88 54.12 16.13
N ALA A 341 16.21 54.24 14.84
CA ALA A 341 15.19 54.25 13.78
C ALA A 341 15.06 52.95 12.96
N VAL A 342 16.03 52.02 13.07
CA VAL A 342 16.10 50.81 12.23
C VAL A 342 15.12 49.69 12.65
N PRO A 343 14.89 49.40 13.95
CA PRO A 343 14.08 48.23 14.35
C PRO A 343 12.57 48.34 14.06
N ALA A 344 12.05 49.57 13.91
CA ALA A 344 10.62 49.80 13.69
C ALA A 344 10.20 49.62 12.21
N LEU A 345 11.15 49.71 11.28
CA LEU A 345 10.88 49.55 9.85
C LEU A 345 10.93 48.07 9.42
N GLU A 346 11.75 47.27 10.11
CA GLU A 346 11.89 45.82 9.89
C GLU A 346 10.62 45.06 10.27
N THR A 347 9.99 45.43 11.40
CA THR A 347 8.75 44.82 11.89
C THR A 347 7.53 45.14 11.01
N GLU A 348 7.47 46.32 10.41
CA GLU A 348 6.42 46.69 9.44
C GLU A 348 6.60 45.94 8.09
N MET A 349 7.84 45.70 7.66
CA MET A 349 8.10 44.91 6.46
C MET A 349 7.70 43.44 6.60
N ASP A 350 7.88 42.83 7.77
CA ASP A 350 7.48 41.45 8.03
C ASP A 350 5.95 41.30 8.11
N SER A 351 5.25 42.27 8.70
CA SER A 351 3.79 42.33 8.72
C SER A 351 3.17 42.46 7.32
N ILE A 352 3.78 43.27 6.45
CA ILE A 352 3.33 43.42 5.05
C ILE A 352 3.60 42.15 4.25
N ARG A 353 4.72 41.45 4.52
CA ARG A 353 5.06 40.17 3.88
C ARG A 353 4.04 39.08 4.21
N GLU A 354 3.66 38.95 5.47
CA GLU A 354 2.69 37.94 5.92
C GLU A 354 1.30 38.17 5.30
N ARG A 355 0.85 39.43 5.24
CA ARG A 355 -0.40 39.79 4.55
C ARG A 355 -0.38 39.47 3.05
N LEU A 356 0.75 39.70 2.39
CA LEU A 356 0.90 39.42 0.96
C LEU A 356 0.82 37.91 0.66
N GLU A 357 1.39 37.08 1.54
CA GLU A 357 1.36 35.62 1.41
C GLU A 357 -0.07 35.06 1.50
N VAL A 358 -0.85 35.56 2.47
CA VAL A 358 -2.27 35.20 2.62
C VAL A 358 -3.12 35.61 1.41
N ASP A 359 -2.87 36.79 0.84
CA ASP A 359 -3.60 37.27 -0.34
C ASP A 359 -3.23 36.48 -1.62
N VAL A 360 -1.97 36.06 -1.77
CA VAL A 360 -1.52 35.19 -2.87
C VAL A 360 -2.18 33.81 -2.77
N ASP A 361 -2.23 33.21 -1.57
CA ASP A 361 -2.93 31.93 -1.35
C ASP A 361 -4.43 32.00 -1.68
N ARG A 362 -5.04 33.15 -1.39
CA ARG A 362 -6.44 33.41 -1.72
C ARG A 362 -6.65 33.50 -3.23
N LEU A 363 -5.78 34.20 -3.94
CA LEU A 363 -5.82 34.30 -5.41
C LEU A 363 -5.58 32.94 -6.07
N GLN A 364 -4.64 32.14 -5.55
CA GLN A 364 -4.36 30.80 -6.06
C GLN A 364 -5.56 29.86 -5.92
N ARG A 365 -6.27 29.90 -4.78
CA ARG A 365 -7.54 29.18 -4.60
C ARG A 365 -8.64 29.66 -5.53
N GLN A 366 -8.74 30.97 -5.78
CA GLN A 366 -9.71 31.51 -6.74
C GLN A 366 -9.38 31.05 -8.17
N LEU A 367 -8.11 31.02 -8.55
CA LEU A 367 -7.65 30.56 -9.86
C LEU A 367 -7.92 29.05 -10.06
N SER A 368 -7.63 28.20 -9.07
CA SER A 368 -7.99 26.77 -9.12
C SER A 368 -9.51 26.55 -9.18
N SER A 369 -10.30 27.41 -8.51
CA SER A 369 -11.77 27.38 -8.61
C SER A 369 -12.29 27.85 -9.98
N LEU A 370 -11.50 28.64 -10.70
CA LEU A 370 -11.82 29.12 -12.05
C LEU A 370 -11.41 28.08 -13.09
N GLU A 371 -10.25 27.44 -12.91
CA GLU A 371 -9.75 26.35 -13.75
C GLU A 371 -10.71 25.15 -13.78
N THR A 372 -11.26 24.79 -12.62
CA THR A 372 -12.30 23.75 -12.49
C THR A 372 -13.64 24.13 -13.10
N ARG A 373 -13.92 25.43 -13.28
CA ARG A 373 -15.12 25.94 -13.97
C ARG A 373 -14.91 26.17 -15.47
N CYS A 374 -13.66 26.34 -15.90
CA CYS A 374 -13.26 26.56 -17.29
C CYS A 374 -12.85 25.27 -18.00
N THR A 375 -13.15 24.09 -17.48
CA THR A 375 -12.95 22.82 -18.21
C THR A 375 -14.21 22.50 -19.03
N PRO A 376 -14.25 22.78 -20.36
CA PRO A 376 -15.31 22.24 -21.19
C PRO A 376 -15.14 20.73 -21.34
N SER A 377 -16.20 19.99 -21.03
CA SER A 377 -16.40 18.62 -21.47
C SER A 377 -16.27 18.56 -22.99
N SER A 378 -15.19 17.98 -23.50
CA SER A 378 -14.97 17.77 -24.93
C SER A 378 -14.85 16.29 -25.23
N THR A 379 -15.99 15.68 -25.53
CA THR A 379 -16.08 14.45 -26.31
C THR A 379 -15.70 14.74 -27.77
N LYS A 380 -14.63 14.10 -28.29
CA LYS A 380 -14.55 13.41 -29.61
C LYS A 380 -13.13 13.35 -30.20
N THR A 381 -12.69 12.10 -30.42
CA THR A 381 -11.82 11.53 -31.49
C THR A 381 -10.38 12.02 -31.73
N PRO A 382 -9.46 11.08 -32.09
CA PRO A 382 -8.03 11.33 -32.12
C PRO A 382 -7.52 11.75 -33.51
N SER A 383 -6.66 12.75 -33.54
CA SER A 383 -5.67 12.94 -34.61
C SER A 383 -4.38 13.55 -34.03
N PRO A 384 -3.19 13.17 -34.53
CA PRO A 384 -1.92 13.48 -33.87
C PRO A 384 -1.35 14.78 -34.43
N ILE A 385 -1.35 15.86 -33.63
CA ILE A 385 -0.54 17.04 -33.93
C ILE A 385 0.09 17.54 -32.62
N GLN A 386 1.40 17.33 -32.58
CA GLN A 386 2.44 18.09 -31.89
C GLN A 386 1.96 19.42 -31.28
N GLY A 387 1.94 19.48 -29.95
CA GLY A 387 1.65 20.68 -29.17
C GLY A 387 2.91 21.21 -28.51
N ASP A 388 3.62 22.10 -29.21
CA ASP A 388 4.49 23.09 -28.58
C ASP A 388 3.58 24.09 -27.84
N SER A 389 3.67 24.12 -26.51
CA SER A 389 3.16 25.25 -25.72
C SER A 389 4.24 26.31 -25.66
N ALA A 390 4.26 27.18 -26.67
CA ALA A 390 4.99 28.44 -26.60
C ALA A 390 4.22 29.37 -25.65
N ALA A 391 4.81 29.62 -24.48
CA ALA A 391 4.52 30.82 -23.71
C ALA A 391 4.69 32.04 -24.63
N ASN A 392 3.71 32.93 -24.69
CA ASN A 392 3.67 34.09 -25.59
C ASN A 392 4.99 34.88 -25.54
N PRO A 393 5.87 34.80 -26.57
CA PRO A 393 7.16 35.50 -26.58
C PRO A 393 7.02 37.02 -26.78
N SER A 394 5.79 37.49 -27.03
CA SER A 394 5.51 38.89 -27.35
C SER A 394 5.67 39.82 -26.15
N GLU A 395 5.37 39.38 -24.93
CA GLU A 395 5.42 40.25 -23.75
C GLU A 395 6.87 40.43 -23.26
N GLU A 396 7.66 39.37 -23.29
CA GLU A 396 9.08 39.38 -22.89
C GLU A 396 9.94 40.18 -23.88
N GLN A 397 9.64 40.08 -25.18
CA GLN A 397 10.30 40.87 -26.22
C GLN A 397 9.96 42.36 -26.10
N ASN A 398 8.70 42.70 -25.81
CA ASN A 398 8.27 44.10 -25.62
C ASN A 398 8.96 44.77 -24.42
N VAL A 399 9.16 44.05 -23.31
CA VAL A 399 9.86 44.57 -22.14
C VAL A 399 11.34 44.78 -22.43
N LYS A 400 11.96 43.84 -23.15
CA LYS A 400 13.36 43.94 -23.57
C LYS A 400 13.60 45.13 -24.51
N ASP A 401 12.73 45.31 -25.50
CA ASP A 401 12.80 46.43 -26.45
C ASP A 401 12.58 47.79 -25.75
N ALA A 402 11.72 47.83 -24.72
CA ALA A 402 11.50 49.02 -23.91
C ALA A 402 12.72 49.37 -23.03
N LEU A 403 13.40 48.37 -22.46
CA LEU A 403 14.63 48.55 -21.69
C LEU A 403 15.79 49.04 -22.58
N ASP A 404 15.95 48.45 -23.77
CA ASP A 404 16.98 48.88 -24.73
C ASP A 404 16.74 50.34 -25.17
N MET A 405 15.48 50.72 -25.41
CA MET A 405 15.13 52.11 -25.75
C MET A 405 15.40 53.09 -24.60
N GLN A 406 15.23 52.68 -23.34
CA GLN A 406 15.64 53.47 -22.17
C GLN A 406 17.18 53.57 -22.05
N GLY A 407 17.90 52.47 -22.31
CA GLY A 407 19.37 52.45 -22.33
C GLY A 407 19.94 53.44 -23.35
N ASP A 408 19.35 53.48 -24.54
CA ASP A 408 19.71 54.43 -25.59
C ASP A 408 19.41 55.90 -25.23
N ARG A 409 18.28 56.15 -24.54
CA ARG A 409 17.95 57.48 -24.01
C ARG A 409 18.95 57.95 -22.96
N LEU A 410 19.35 57.08 -22.04
CA LEU A 410 20.39 57.36 -21.04
C LEU A 410 21.74 57.67 -21.68
N LYS A 411 22.12 56.91 -22.73
CA LYS A 411 23.35 57.15 -23.49
C LYS A 411 23.35 58.52 -24.17
N ARG A 412 22.24 58.90 -24.83
CA ARG A 412 22.07 60.22 -25.44
C ARG A 412 22.09 61.35 -24.42
N LEU A 413 21.44 61.18 -23.27
CA LEU A 413 21.46 62.15 -22.18
C LEU A 413 22.89 62.37 -21.67
N ASN A 414 23.65 61.29 -21.45
CA ASN A 414 25.03 61.36 -20.99
C ASN A 414 25.93 62.15 -21.97
N VAL A 415 25.81 61.89 -23.28
CA VAL A 415 26.53 62.65 -24.33
C VAL A 415 26.14 64.12 -24.33
N THR A 416 24.84 64.42 -24.22
CA THR A 416 24.33 65.80 -24.19
C THR A 416 24.86 66.55 -22.97
N LEU A 417 24.89 65.90 -21.81
CA LEU A 417 25.32 66.49 -20.55
C LEU A 417 26.83 66.72 -20.50
N GLN A 418 27.63 65.79 -21.05
CA GLN A 418 29.06 66.02 -21.28
C GLN A 418 29.31 67.20 -22.21
N SER A 419 28.49 67.38 -23.25
CA SER A 419 28.60 68.53 -24.15
C SER A 419 28.28 69.87 -23.47
N VAL A 420 27.26 69.89 -22.58
CA VAL A 420 26.87 71.07 -21.80
C VAL A 420 27.94 71.43 -20.76
N LEU A 421 28.46 70.43 -20.03
CA LEU A 421 29.57 70.63 -19.09
C LEU A 421 30.81 71.20 -19.79
N LYS A 422 31.11 70.73 -21.01
CA LYS A 422 32.24 71.24 -21.80
C LYS A 422 32.03 72.69 -22.25
N ARG A 423 30.80 73.06 -22.64
CA ARG A 423 30.44 74.45 -22.98
C ARG A 423 30.47 75.38 -21.77
N LEU A 424 29.92 74.95 -20.63
CA LEU A 424 29.97 75.73 -19.38
C LEU A 424 31.42 75.96 -18.91
N HIS A 425 32.28 74.96 -19.07
CA HIS A 425 33.71 75.11 -18.75
C HIS A 425 34.44 76.09 -19.68
N GLN A 426 34.06 76.14 -20.96
CA GLN A 426 34.59 77.11 -21.93
C GLN A 426 34.07 78.54 -21.68
N GLN A 427 32.82 78.68 -21.25
CA GLN A 427 32.19 79.97 -20.97
C GLN A 427 32.65 80.58 -19.64
N ALA A 428 32.96 79.75 -18.64
CA ALA A 428 33.58 80.18 -17.38
C ALA A 428 35.03 80.69 -17.52
N GLN A 429 35.70 80.45 -18.65
CA GLN A 429 37.03 81.00 -18.93
C GLN A 429 37.00 82.34 -19.69
N ALA A 430 35.84 82.78 -20.20
CA ALA A 430 35.73 83.93 -21.11
C ALA A 430 35.15 85.21 -20.47
N GLU A 431 34.39 85.12 -19.38
CA GLU A 431 33.79 86.29 -18.69
C GLU A 431 34.01 86.20 -17.17
N GLY A 432 34.48 87.30 -16.58
CA GLY A 432 34.77 87.42 -15.16
C GLY A 432 33.52 87.51 -14.27
N ASP A 433 33.68 86.95 -13.06
CA ASP A 433 32.93 87.11 -11.80
C ASP A 433 31.38 86.95 -11.78
N TYR A 434 30.95 85.76 -11.31
CA TYR A 434 29.68 85.33 -10.64
C TYR A 434 28.31 85.56 -11.35
N PRO A 435 27.38 84.56 -11.43
CA PRO A 435 26.96 83.58 -10.42
C PRO A 435 26.93 82.10 -10.89
N VAL A 436 27.54 81.78 -12.03
CA VAL A 436 27.46 80.46 -12.69
C VAL A 436 28.13 79.33 -11.88
N GLN A 437 29.05 79.68 -10.98
CA GLN A 437 29.79 78.72 -10.15
C GLN A 437 28.92 78.06 -9.07
N GLY A 438 27.92 78.78 -8.53
CA GLY A 438 26.96 78.22 -7.56
C GLY A 438 26.05 77.17 -8.21
N GLU A 439 25.48 77.50 -9.37
CA GLU A 439 24.63 76.59 -10.15
C GLU A 439 25.41 75.35 -10.65
N LEU A 440 26.66 75.53 -11.07
CA LEU A 440 27.54 74.41 -11.48
C LEU A 440 27.86 73.48 -10.30
N THR A 441 28.02 74.03 -9.09
CA THR A 441 28.29 73.24 -7.88
C THR A 441 27.06 72.43 -7.46
N ILE A 442 25.86 73.03 -7.54
CA ILE A 442 24.58 72.35 -7.30
C ILE A 442 24.38 71.22 -8.33
N LEU A 443 24.62 71.49 -9.62
CA LEU A 443 24.51 70.48 -10.66
C LEU A 443 25.50 69.31 -10.45
N LYS A 444 26.73 69.61 -10.03
CA LYS A 444 27.75 68.60 -9.71
C LYS A 444 27.37 67.75 -8.51
N PHE A 445 26.75 68.35 -7.48
CA PHE A 445 26.22 67.62 -6.33
C PHE A 445 25.03 66.72 -6.72
N ASN A 446 24.06 67.26 -7.47
CA ASN A 446 22.92 66.50 -7.99
C ASN A 446 23.38 65.33 -8.85
N MET A 447 24.40 65.52 -9.69
CA MET A 447 24.92 64.44 -10.53
C MET A 447 25.67 63.37 -9.72
N ARG A 448 26.40 63.75 -8.67
CA ARG A 448 26.98 62.77 -7.74
C ARG A 448 25.91 61.98 -7.00
N SER A 449 24.82 62.64 -6.59
CA SER A 449 23.67 62.00 -5.96
C SER A 449 22.99 61.02 -6.91
N VAL A 450 22.68 61.43 -8.14
CA VAL A 450 22.09 60.54 -9.18
C VAL A 450 23.02 59.36 -9.47
N ASN A 451 24.33 59.58 -9.59
CA ASN A 451 25.28 58.50 -9.82
C ASN A 451 25.36 57.50 -8.66
N HIS A 452 25.24 57.98 -7.41
CA HIS A 452 25.16 57.11 -6.25
C HIS A 452 23.88 56.25 -6.30
N THR A 453 22.72 56.87 -6.54
CA THR A 453 21.44 56.15 -6.64
C THR A 453 21.43 55.12 -7.77
N LEU A 454 22.06 55.41 -8.92
CA LEU A 454 22.17 54.47 -10.03
C LEU A 454 23.07 53.28 -9.67
N ARG A 455 24.14 53.51 -8.92
CA ARG A 455 25.02 52.44 -8.45
C ARG A 455 24.31 51.54 -7.43
N ASP A 456 23.55 52.14 -6.52
CA ASP A 456 22.78 51.38 -5.52
C ASP A 456 21.62 50.60 -6.19
N LEU A 457 21.00 51.18 -7.23
CA LEU A 457 20.04 50.46 -8.09
C LEU A 457 20.68 49.31 -8.86
N GLN A 458 21.92 49.49 -9.35
CA GLN A 458 22.66 48.43 -10.02
C GLN A 458 23.02 47.29 -9.05
N GLU A 459 23.39 47.62 -7.81
CA GLU A 459 23.68 46.63 -6.76
C GLU A 459 22.42 45.87 -6.37
N THR A 460 21.31 46.56 -6.14
CA THR A 460 20.01 45.93 -5.82
C THR A 460 19.47 45.10 -6.99
N LEU A 461 19.64 45.52 -8.25
CA LEU A 461 19.30 44.68 -9.40
C LEU A 461 20.20 43.43 -9.45
N GLY A 462 21.49 43.56 -9.12
CA GLY A 462 22.42 42.45 -9.02
C GLY A 462 22.00 41.42 -7.97
N THR A 463 21.53 41.86 -6.81
CA THR A 463 21.03 40.94 -5.76
C THR A 463 19.74 40.25 -6.17
N VAL A 464 18.81 40.96 -6.82
CA VAL A 464 17.57 40.36 -7.35
C VAL A 464 17.88 39.28 -8.40
N VAL A 465 18.78 39.56 -9.35
CA VAL A 465 19.20 38.57 -10.36
C VAL A 465 19.82 37.34 -9.69
N HIS A 466 20.63 37.53 -8.66
CA HIS A 466 21.22 36.42 -7.91
C HIS A 466 20.17 35.57 -7.19
N GLN A 467 19.21 36.21 -6.52
CA GLN A 467 18.11 35.53 -5.81
C GLN A 467 17.20 34.76 -6.77
N VAL A 468 16.86 35.34 -7.92
CA VAL A 468 16.09 34.67 -8.98
C VAL A 468 16.86 33.47 -9.54
N GLY A 469 18.18 33.63 -9.74
CA GLY A 469 19.06 32.52 -10.15
C GLY A 469 19.08 31.37 -9.15
N GLN A 470 19.19 31.67 -7.85
CA GLN A 470 19.10 30.68 -6.78
C GLN A 470 17.73 30.00 -6.75
N ALA A 471 16.63 30.77 -6.80
CA ALA A 471 15.28 30.22 -6.81
C ALA A 471 15.07 29.28 -8.01
N ASN A 472 15.50 29.68 -9.21
CA ASN A 472 15.43 28.84 -10.41
C ASN A 472 16.23 27.53 -10.26
N SER A 473 17.44 27.58 -9.69
CA SER A 473 18.23 26.37 -9.44
C SER A 473 17.58 25.43 -8.41
N SER A 474 16.97 26.00 -7.36
CA SER A 474 16.23 25.23 -6.36
C SER A 474 14.99 24.56 -6.97
N TRP A 475 14.30 25.26 -7.86
CA TRP A 475 13.14 24.74 -8.58
C TRP A 475 13.53 23.59 -9.50
N GLN A 476 14.60 23.73 -10.28
CA GLN A 476 15.08 22.64 -11.14
C GLN A 476 15.51 21.40 -10.33
N MET A 477 16.16 21.59 -9.17
CA MET A 477 16.46 20.47 -8.28
C MET A 477 15.19 19.79 -7.74
N SER A 478 14.20 20.57 -7.33
CA SER A 478 12.91 20.05 -6.87
C SER A 478 12.18 19.27 -7.99
N GLN A 479 12.12 19.83 -9.20
CA GLN A 479 11.53 19.19 -10.37
C GLN A 479 12.23 17.86 -10.72
N ALA A 480 13.56 17.85 -10.71
CA ALA A 480 14.34 16.62 -10.97
C ALA A 480 14.13 15.57 -9.87
N SER A 481 14.01 15.99 -8.61
CA SER A 481 13.67 15.11 -7.49
C SER A 481 12.27 14.50 -7.65
N LEU A 482 11.27 15.33 -7.94
CA LEU A 482 9.89 14.90 -8.14
C LEU A 482 9.77 13.95 -9.34
N ALA A 483 10.43 14.25 -10.46
CA ALA A 483 10.47 13.35 -11.62
C ALA A 483 11.06 11.99 -11.27
N ARG A 484 12.10 11.95 -10.43
CA ARG A 484 12.72 10.70 -9.96
C ARG A 484 11.78 9.92 -9.04
N GLN A 485 11.07 10.60 -8.13
CA GLN A 485 10.06 9.99 -7.26
C GLN A 485 8.90 9.41 -8.07
N ILE A 486 8.35 10.18 -9.02
CA ILE A 486 7.27 9.73 -9.90
C ILE A 486 7.70 8.51 -10.70
N LYS A 487 8.93 8.49 -11.24
CA LYS A 487 9.46 7.31 -11.94
C LYS A 487 9.51 6.08 -11.03
N GLY A 488 9.92 6.24 -9.77
CA GLY A 488 9.92 5.17 -8.78
C GLY A 488 8.51 4.64 -8.49
N VAL A 489 7.53 5.54 -8.31
CA VAL A 489 6.12 5.18 -8.10
C VAL A 489 5.57 4.41 -9.31
N VAL A 490 5.81 4.89 -10.54
CA VAL A 490 5.38 4.21 -11.77
C VAL A 490 5.98 2.81 -11.89
N GLN A 491 7.26 2.64 -11.55
CA GLN A 491 7.90 1.33 -11.56
C GLN A 491 7.29 0.38 -10.53
N LEU A 492 7.00 0.86 -9.31
CA LEU A 492 6.36 0.07 -8.26
C LEU A 492 4.93 -0.35 -8.66
N VAL A 493 4.14 0.57 -9.18
CA VAL A 493 2.78 0.29 -9.67
C VAL A 493 2.83 -0.69 -10.85
N GLY A 494 3.80 -0.54 -11.76
CA GLY A 494 4.03 -1.49 -12.86
C GLY A 494 4.37 -2.90 -12.36
N HIS A 495 5.20 -3.02 -11.33
CA HIS A 495 5.51 -4.31 -10.71
C HIS A 495 4.29 -4.93 -10.03
N GLN A 496 3.52 -4.14 -9.27
CA GLN A 496 2.27 -4.61 -8.65
C GLN A 496 1.25 -5.09 -9.70
N ALA A 497 1.10 -4.37 -10.81
CA ALA A 497 0.23 -4.77 -11.92
C ALA A 497 0.69 -6.09 -12.55
N ALA A 498 1.99 -6.30 -12.72
CA ALA A 498 2.54 -7.56 -13.24
C ALA A 498 2.28 -8.75 -12.29
N MET A 499 2.45 -8.53 -10.98
CA MET A 499 2.16 -9.53 -9.94
C MET A 499 0.68 -9.88 -9.89
N LEU A 500 -0.20 -8.88 -9.96
CA LEU A 500 -1.65 -9.09 -10.07
C LEU A 500 -2.00 -9.90 -11.31
N GLY A 501 -1.46 -9.54 -12.48
CA GLY A 501 -1.68 -10.31 -13.71
C GLY A 501 -1.13 -11.74 -13.68
N ALA A 502 -0.05 -12.00 -12.92
CA ALA A 502 0.43 -13.36 -12.69
C ALA A 502 -0.50 -14.15 -11.76
N SER A 503 -1.02 -13.51 -10.72
CA SER A 503 -1.99 -14.11 -9.80
C SER A 503 -3.31 -14.47 -10.50
N GLU A 504 -3.80 -13.60 -11.39
CA GLU A 504 -5.00 -13.83 -12.19
C GLU A 504 -4.83 -15.05 -13.12
N ARG A 505 -3.67 -15.17 -13.79
CA ARG A 505 -3.34 -16.35 -14.60
C ARG A 505 -3.27 -17.64 -13.78
N ARG A 506 -2.75 -17.58 -12.56
CA ARG A 506 -2.76 -18.74 -11.64
C ARG A 506 -4.19 -19.10 -11.23
N LEU A 507 -5.02 -18.10 -10.91
CA LEU A 507 -6.41 -18.31 -10.54
C LEU A 507 -7.24 -18.93 -11.67
N THR A 508 -7.07 -18.45 -12.91
CA THR A 508 -7.74 -19.02 -14.08
C THR A 508 -7.29 -20.45 -14.36
N ARG A 509 -6.01 -20.76 -14.17
CA ARG A 509 -5.50 -22.15 -14.24
C ARG A 509 -6.15 -23.05 -13.19
N VAL A 510 -6.16 -22.63 -11.92
CA VAL A 510 -6.78 -23.41 -10.82
C VAL A 510 -8.27 -23.61 -11.06
N LYS A 511 -8.98 -22.59 -11.55
CA LYS A 511 -10.38 -22.71 -11.97
C LYS A 511 -10.56 -23.76 -13.06
N GLY A 512 -9.68 -23.79 -14.06
CA GLY A 512 -9.68 -24.81 -15.11
C GLY A 512 -9.44 -26.23 -14.57
N GLU A 513 -8.46 -26.39 -13.68
CA GLU A 513 -8.15 -27.66 -13.03
C GLU A 513 -9.34 -28.16 -12.18
N LEU A 514 -10.01 -27.26 -11.43
CA LEU A 514 -11.19 -27.59 -10.64
C LEU A 514 -12.38 -28.00 -11.51
N GLN A 515 -12.61 -27.31 -12.64
CA GLN A 515 -13.63 -27.71 -13.61
C GLN A 515 -13.31 -29.06 -14.25
N GLY A 516 -12.03 -29.37 -14.48
CA GLY A 516 -11.58 -30.68 -14.95
C GLY A 516 -11.84 -31.78 -13.91
N MET A 517 -11.51 -31.53 -12.64
CA MET A 517 -11.82 -32.45 -11.54
C MET A 517 -13.31 -32.70 -11.38
N ARG A 518 -14.14 -31.65 -11.47
CA ARG A 518 -15.61 -31.78 -11.43
C ARG A 518 -16.14 -32.70 -12.53
N ARG A 519 -15.61 -32.59 -13.75
CA ARG A 519 -16.00 -33.45 -14.88
C ARG A 519 -15.62 -34.91 -14.63
N ARG A 520 -14.37 -35.16 -14.23
CA ARG A 520 -13.89 -36.51 -13.89
C ARG A 520 -14.70 -37.13 -12.76
N LEU A 521 -14.98 -36.38 -11.69
CA LEU A 521 -15.81 -36.89 -10.59
C LEU A 521 -17.22 -37.24 -11.06
N ALA A 522 -17.83 -36.43 -11.93
CA ALA A 522 -19.15 -36.75 -12.49
C ALA A 522 -19.12 -38.02 -13.35
N GLU A 523 -18.04 -38.25 -14.11
CA GLU A 523 -17.84 -39.47 -14.89
C GLU A 523 -17.66 -40.70 -13.99
N GLU A 524 -16.84 -40.61 -12.94
CA GLU A 524 -16.64 -41.69 -11.96
C GLU A 524 -17.92 -42.01 -11.19
N VAL A 525 -18.67 -41.00 -10.75
CA VAL A 525 -19.96 -41.21 -10.07
C VAL A 525 -20.97 -41.88 -11.01
N ARG A 526 -20.99 -41.48 -12.29
CA ARG A 526 -21.84 -42.13 -13.31
C ARG A 526 -21.41 -43.58 -13.54
N GLY A 527 -20.10 -43.84 -13.61
CA GLY A 527 -19.53 -45.18 -13.72
C GLY A 527 -19.93 -46.06 -12.53
N CYS A 528 -19.71 -45.58 -11.31
CA CYS A 528 -20.08 -46.26 -10.08
C CYS A 528 -21.59 -46.58 -10.03
N ARG A 529 -22.45 -45.64 -10.41
CA ARG A 529 -23.90 -45.87 -10.52
C ARG A 529 -24.23 -46.97 -11.53
N SER A 530 -23.55 -47.00 -12.68
CA SER A 530 -23.74 -48.04 -13.69
C SER A 530 -23.33 -49.42 -13.15
N THR A 531 -22.17 -49.51 -12.50
CA THR A 531 -21.67 -50.75 -11.90
C THR A 531 -22.60 -51.23 -10.79
N ALA A 532 -23.08 -50.34 -9.91
CA ALA A 532 -24.02 -50.70 -8.86
C ALA A 532 -25.35 -51.24 -9.42
N MET A 533 -25.85 -50.67 -10.52
CA MET A 533 -27.02 -51.20 -11.22
C MET A 533 -26.76 -52.58 -11.85
N GLY A 534 -25.56 -52.80 -12.39
CA GLY A 534 -25.12 -54.11 -12.89
C GLY A 534 -25.09 -55.17 -11.80
N VAL A 535 -24.42 -54.87 -10.68
CA VAL A 535 -24.35 -55.76 -9.50
C VAL A 535 -25.74 -56.05 -8.96
N ARG A 536 -26.63 -55.04 -8.86
CA ARG A 536 -28.01 -55.27 -8.42
C ARG A 536 -28.74 -56.27 -9.32
N LYS A 537 -28.55 -56.18 -10.64
CA LYS A 537 -29.14 -57.12 -11.61
C LYS A 537 -28.60 -58.54 -11.40
N GLU A 538 -27.29 -58.69 -11.27
CA GLU A 538 -26.65 -59.99 -11.01
C GLU A 538 -27.13 -60.60 -9.69
N VAL A 539 -27.23 -59.81 -8.62
CA VAL A 539 -27.76 -60.26 -7.32
C VAL A 539 -29.21 -60.72 -7.45
N THR A 540 -30.06 -60.00 -8.20
CA THR A 540 -31.44 -60.46 -8.43
C THR A 540 -31.51 -61.76 -9.24
N GLU A 541 -30.62 -61.94 -10.21
CA GLU A 541 -30.55 -63.18 -11.00
C GLU A 541 -30.07 -64.36 -10.16
N VAL A 542 -29.02 -64.16 -9.35
CA VAL A 542 -28.52 -65.16 -8.40
C VAL A 542 -29.60 -65.49 -7.38
N GLY A 543 -30.34 -64.52 -6.87
CA GLY A 543 -31.49 -64.75 -5.98
C GLY A 543 -32.56 -65.63 -6.63
N GLY A 544 -32.88 -65.40 -7.91
CA GLY A 544 -33.79 -66.26 -8.69
C GLY A 544 -33.27 -67.69 -8.85
N ARG A 545 -31.95 -67.86 -9.05
CA ARG A 545 -31.33 -69.20 -9.12
C ARG A 545 -31.32 -69.91 -7.77
N VAL A 546 -31.03 -69.20 -6.69
CA VAL A 546 -31.03 -69.75 -5.33
C VAL A 546 -32.44 -70.21 -4.94
N THR A 547 -33.45 -69.38 -5.15
CA THR A 547 -34.85 -69.76 -4.89
C THR A 547 -35.28 -71.00 -5.69
N SER A 548 -34.89 -71.09 -6.97
CA SER A 548 -35.14 -72.31 -7.77
C SER A 548 -34.44 -73.55 -7.20
N VAL A 549 -33.23 -73.42 -6.66
CA VAL A 549 -32.51 -74.53 -6.02
C VAL A 549 -33.17 -74.90 -4.69
N GLU A 550 -33.58 -73.92 -3.89
CA GLU A 550 -34.31 -74.14 -2.64
C GLU A 550 -35.61 -74.90 -2.87
N ASP A 551 -36.37 -74.54 -3.92
CA ASP A 551 -37.61 -75.24 -4.26
C ASP A 551 -37.37 -76.69 -4.72
N GLN A 552 -36.29 -76.93 -5.48
CA GLN A 552 -35.87 -78.29 -5.82
C GLN A 552 -35.47 -79.10 -4.58
N CYS A 553 -34.74 -78.48 -3.64
CA CYS A 553 -34.37 -79.13 -2.37
C CYS A 553 -35.58 -79.42 -1.49
N LYS A 554 -36.57 -78.52 -1.41
CA LYS A 554 -37.86 -78.78 -0.74
C LYS A 554 -38.56 -79.97 -1.38
N GLY A 555 -38.60 -80.02 -2.72
CA GLY A 555 -39.12 -81.18 -3.47
C GLY A 555 -38.45 -82.50 -3.10
N LEU A 556 -37.11 -82.50 -2.99
CA LEU A 556 -36.35 -83.67 -2.53
C LEU A 556 -36.65 -84.04 -1.08
N SER A 557 -36.91 -83.07 -0.21
CA SER A 557 -37.32 -83.33 1.17
C SER A 557 -38.67 -84.04 1.24
N TYR A 558 -39.67 -83.60 0.46
CA TYR A 558 -40.96 -84.29 0.37
C TYR A 558 -40.80 -85.72 -0.17
N LEU A 559 -39.95 -85.91 -1.19
CA LEU A 559 -39.66 -87.24 -1.71
C LEU A 559 -38.98 -88.14 -0.66
N ALA A 560 -38.07 -87.59 0.14
CA ALA A 560 -37.43 -88.33 1.22
C ALA A 560 -38.44 -88.76 2.30
N GLU A 561 -39.39 -87.89 2.64
CA GLU A 561 -40.48 -88.19 3.58
C GLU A 561 -41.41 -89.29 3.03
N ASP A 562 -41.77 -89.21 1.75
CA ASP A 562 -42.55 -90.26 1.07
C ASP A 562 -41.82 -91.61 1.07
N LEU A 563 -40.49 -91.62 0.85
CA LEU A 563 -39.68 -92.84 0.90
C LEU A 563 -39.63 -93.44 2.30
N GLU A 564 -39.49 -92.63 3.36
CA GLU A 564 -39.52 -93.12 4.73
C GLU A 564 -40.90 -93.70 5.08
N ARG A 565 -41.98 -93.05 4.64
CA ARG A 565 -43.34 -93.55 4.82
C ARG A 565 -43.58 -94.89 4.11
N ILE A 566 -43.06 -95.05 2.89
CA ILE A 566 -43.13 -96.33 2.16
C ILE A 566 -42.36 -97.41 2.92
N ARG A 567 -41.17 -97.07 3.44
CA ARG A 567 -40.36 -97.98 4.24
C ARG A 567 -41.09 -98.41 5.52
N GLU A 568 -41.68 -97.48 6.26
CA GLU A 568 -42.44 -97.78 7.48
C GLU A 568 -43.61 -98.73 7.22
N GLU A 569 -44.40 -98.50 6.16
CA GLU A 569 -45.53 -99.38 5.84
C GLU A 569 -45.04 -100.77 5.38
N LEU A 570 -43.92 -100.84 4.67
CA LEU A 570 -43.31 -102.12 4.29
C LEU A 570 -42.79 -102.89 5.50
N GLU A 571 -42.10 -102.23 6.44
CA GLU A 571 -41.65 -102.82 7.70
C GLU A 571 -42.84 -103.31 8.55
N LYS A 572 -43.94 -102.54 8.57
CA LYS A 572 -45.19 -102.92 9.24
C LYS A 572 -45.87 -104.13 8.59
N GLN A 573 -45.93 -104.19 7.26
CA GLN A 573 -46.46 -105.37 6.57
C GLN A 573 -45.58 -106.61 6.78
N SER A 574 -44.26 -106.45 6.70
CA SER A 574 -43.29 -107.51 6.96
C SER A 574 -43.41 -108.06 8.38
N SER A 575 -43.44 -107.19 9.39
CA SER A 575 -43.63 -107.59 10.79
C SER A 575 -45.00 -108.24 11.03
N GLY A 576 -46.06 -107.73 10.42
CA GLY A 576 -47.39 -108.36 10.45
C GLY A 576 -47.40 -109.78 9.87
N LEU A 577 -46.79 -109.97 8.70
CA LEU A 577 -46.63 -111.29 8.08
C LEU A 577 -45.77 -112.22 8.94
N LEU A 578 -44.68 -111.73 9.52
CA LEU A 578 -43.83 -112.51 10.42
C LEU A 578 -44.59 -112.96 11.67
N VAL A 579 -45.39 -112.09 12.29
CA VAL A 579 -46.25 -112.45 13.43
C VAL A 579 -47.29 -113.49 13.03
N GLN A 580 -47.92 -113.33 11.86
CA GLN A 580 -48.91 -114.30 11.35
C GLN A 580 -48.26 -115.66 11.08
N VAL A 581 -47.12 -115.71 10.38
CA VAL A 581 -46.38 -116.94 10.12
C VAL A 581 -45.92 -117.58 11.42
N ASN A 582 -45.41 -116.81 12.37
CA ASN A 582 -44.99 -117.31 13.68
C ASN A 582 -46.18 -117.89 14.47
N GLY A 583 -47.34 -117.24 14.44
CA GLY A 583 -48.57 -117.75 15.05
C GLY A 583 -49.06 -119.04 14.39
N THR A 584 -49.03 -119.11 13.05
CA THR A 584 -49.42 -120.30 12.29
C THR A 584 -48.47 -121.47 12.59
N LEU A 585 -47.16 -121.21 12.61
CA LEU A 585 -46.13 -122.20 12.94
C LEU A 585 -46.25 -122.68 14.38
N SER A 586 -46.52 -121.77 15.32
CA SER A 586 -46.76 -122.10 16.73
C SER A 586 -48.01 -122.97 16.89
N SER A 587 -49.10 -122.66 16.18
CA SER A 587 -50.31 -123.48 16.17
C SER A 587 -50.06 -124.87 15.58
N HIS A 588 -49.37 -124.97 14.43
CA HIS A 588 -48.98 -126.25 13.85
C HIS A 588 -48.05 -127.05 14.78
N ALA A 589 -47.11 -126.40 15.47
CA ALA A 589 -46.25 -127.05 16.44
C ALA A 589 -47.05 -127.61 17.63
N GLN A 590 -48.05 -126.88 18.10
CA GLN A 590 -48.96 -127.36 19.14
C GLN A 590 -49.78 -128.57 18.64
N GLN A 591 -50.39 -128.48 17.46
CA GLN A 591 -51.15 -129.59 16.86
C GLN A 591 -50.29 -130.85 16.66
N LEU A 592 -49.04 -130.69 16.19
CA LEU A 592 -48.09 -131.80 16.08
C LEU A 592 -47.72 -132.38 17.46
N SER A 593 -47.62 -131.55 18.49
CA SER A 593 -47.35 -132.01 19.85
C SER A 593 -48.52 -132.76 20.47
N GLU A 594 -49.75 -132.30 20.22
CA GLU A 594 -51.00 -132.96 20.62
C GLU A 594 -51.14 -134.31 19.90
N LEU A 595 -50.99 -134.32 18.57
CA LEU A 595 -51.00 -135.56 17.78
C LEU A 595 -49.91 -136.53 18.24
N ARG A 596 -48.70 -136.04 18.56
CA ARG A 596 -47.63 -136.88 19.13
C ARG A 596 -48.01 -137.43 20.50
N GLY A 597 -48.72 -136.65 21.33
CA GLY A 597 -49.26 -137.08 22.61
C GLY A 597 -50.34 -138.15 22.45
N GLU A 598 -51.28 -137.96 21.52
CA GLU A 598 -52.32 -138.93 21.18
C GLU A 598 -51.73 -140.23 20.63
N VAL A 599 -50.78 -140.15 19.69
CA VAL A 599 -50.04 -141.32 19.17
C VAL A 599 -49.31 -142.04 20.31
N ARG A 600 -48.66 -141.29 21.22
CA ARG A 600 -48.03 -141.88 22.41
C ARG A 600 -49.03 -142.58 23.31
N ASN A 601 -50.22 -142.01 23.48
CA ASN A 601 -51.29 -142.60 24.31
C ASN A 601 -51.86 -143.85 23.63
N CYS A 602 -52.02 -143.86 22.30
CA CYS A 602 -52.34 -145.05 21.53
C CYS A 602 -51.26 -146.14 21.66
N THR A 603 -49.97 -145.79 21.59
CA THR A 603 -48.88 -146.75 21.80
C THR A 603 -48.76 -147.21 23.26
N ALA A 604 -49.08 -146.36 24.25
CA ALA A 604 -49.07 -146.72 25.66
C ALA A 604 -50.27 -147.62 26.05
N GLN A 605 -51.38 -147.54 25.31
CA GLN A 605 -52.47 -148.52 25.38
C GLN A 605 -52.17 -149.82 24.63
N LEU A 606 -51.08 -149.89 23.87
CA LEU A 606 -50.73 -151.00 22.99
C LEU A 606 -49.38 -151.66 23.28
N ASP A 607 -48.84 -151.56 24.50
CA ASP A 607 -47.72 -152.42 24.90
C ASP A 607 -47.96 -153.10 26.24
N PRO A 608 -47.92 -154.45 26.21
CA PRO A 608 -46.67 -155.05 26.61
C PRO A 608 -46.20 -156.11 25.60
N THR A 609 -45.22 -155.83 24.74
CA THR A 609 -44.18 -156.85 24.44
C THR A 609 -42.87 -156.28 23.88
N GLN A 610 -41.88 -156.23 24.78
CA GLN A 610 -40.44 -156.53 24.67
C GLN A 610 -39.66 -156.47 23.33
N HIS A 611 -38.39 -156.06 23.52
CA HIS A 611 -37.17 -156.16 22.68
C HIS A 611 -36.93 -154.98 21.72
N SER A 612 -35.74 -154.41 21.54
CA SER A 612 -34.39 -154.46 22.15
C SER A 612 -33.54 -153.47 21.32
N SER A 613 -32.66 -152.67 21.97
CA SER A 613 -31.35 -152.15 21.47
C SER A 613 -31.28 -151.46 20.09
N GLU A 614 -31.16 -150.12 20.02
CA GLU A 614 -29.88 -149.35 19.87
C GLU A 614 -29.30 -149.28 18.43
N PRO A 615 -28.45 -148.29 18.05
CA PRO A 615 -28.61 -146.83 18.03
C PRO A 615 -28.32 -146.22 16.63
N GLU A 616 -28.49 -144.88 16.52
CA GLU A 616 -27.86 -143.86 15.62
C GLU A 616 -26.97 -144.28 14.41
N PRO A 617 -26.83 -143.47 13.31
CA PRO A 617 -26.55 -142.03 13.43
C PRO A 617 -27.02 -141.08 12.31
N ARG A 618 -26.90 -139.80 12.68
CA ARG A 618 -26.85 -138.58 11.88
C ARG A 618 -25.88 -138.64 10.69
N ARG A 619 -26.27 -138.03 9.58
CA ARG A 619 -25.48 -137.11 8.73
C ARG A 619 -26.45 -136.55 7.69
N GLY A 620 -26.74 -135.26 7.66
CA GLY A 620 -25.80 -134.20 7.33
C GLY A 620 -26.23 -133.69 5.97
N ASP A 621 -26.58 -132.42 5.87
CA ASP A 621 -25.78 -131.45 5.11
C ASP A 621 -26.61 -130.21 4.81
N THR A 622 -26.07 -129.14 5.37
CA THR A 622 -26.18 -127.74 5.03
C THR A 622 -26.45 -127.46 3.55
N PHE A 623 -27.52 -126.71 3.29
CA PHE A 623 -27.58 -125.81 2.13
C PHE A 623 -27.38 -124.39 2.61
N ALA A 624 -26.29 -123.80 2.15
CA ALA A 624 -26.12 -122.35 2.08
C ALA A 624 -27.11 -121.78 1.07
N LEU A 625 -27.71 -120.63 1.38
CA LEU A 625 -28.27 -119.70 0.42
C LEU A 625 -28.01 -118.29 0.95
N ASN A 626 -27.56 -117.46 0.01
CA ASN A 626 -27.13 -116.06 0.13
C ASN A 626 -28.04 -115.18 0.98
#